data_AF-A0A935P2L3-F1
#
_entry.id   AF-A0A935P2L3-F1
#
_cell.length_a   1.000
_cell.length_b   1.000
_cell.length_c   1.000
_cell.angle_alpha   90.00
_cell.angle_beta   90.00
_cell.angle_gamma   90.00
#
_symmetry.space_group_name_H-M   'P 1'
#
loop_
_entity.id
_entity.type
_entity.pdbx_description
1 polymer ?
#
loop_
_entity_poly.entity_id
_entity_poly.type
_entity_poly.pdbx_seq_one_letter_code
_entity_poly.pdbx_strand_id
1 'polypeptide(L)'
;MPRWIWVPLLLAISMFLGSAGCQKGAARECDEFFSECPLGQRCDFGTSQCVDAVCSSCPADKPACDPVLQSCVECIDSGPQDACPERRLCDKNQCKSCTEDRECDGLLCLRNGGCPKPVDIAYVAAGGAGTECSLTAPCTLPAALATGRGHIRVRDNQSIDAALQINRAVQIYGPKELARPRITRSTPGAIFEVSGNGVVELRDLELGGATGATGHGIAVTGGAPTLDLETVDVIGNSGLGISAGGALLKVTFALIVNNAGGGINAGGRVELENNIIAGNGSATSATGGVRLTSAATASTARFLTVANNQAMAGVGSGADCAGAQALSSVIFAGNTMIGCTAIYSLFPVGTTVPGTGNKTGDPQFLSATLPANRDDESFYHLMATSPAVGAAEPLPTNIVISDIDGDGRAVSREIGADELR
;
A
#
# COMPACT_ATOMS: atom_id res chain seq x y z
N MET A 1 -44.81 -3.31 -38.51
CA MET A 1 -44.83 -4.11 -39.74
C MET A 1 -43.82 -3.52 -40.72
N PRO A 2 -42.79 -4.28 -41.13
CA PRO A 2 -41.62 -3.77 -41.84
C PRO A 2 -41.76 -3.94 -43.36
N ARG A 3 -41.06 -3.11 -44.15
CA ARG A 3 -40.76 -3.40 -45.56
C ARG A 3 -39.27 -3.25 -45.77
N TRP A 4 -38.64 -4.41 -45.95
CA TRP A 4 -37.26 -4.61 -46.38
C TRP A 4 -37.20 -4.49 -47.91
N ILE A 5 -36.21 -3.76 -48.43
CA ILE A 5 -35.88 -3.73 -49.86
C ILE A 5 -34.60 -4.55 -50.06
N TRP A 6 -34.73 -5.56 -50.92
CA TRP A 6 -33.67 -6.42 -51.44
C TRP A 6 -32.86 -5.69 -52.53
N VAL A 7 -31.55 -5.85 -52.52
CA VAL A 7 -30.65 -5.53 -53.64
C VAL A 7 -29.99 -6.83 -54.11
N PRO A 8 -29.99 -7.14 -55.42
CA PRO A 8 -29.44 -8.39 -55.91
C PRO A 8 -27.92 -8.32 -56.17
N LEU A 9 -27.33 -9.47 -55.85
CA LEU A 9 -26.02 -9.99 -56.20
C LEU A 9 -25.77 -9.94 -57.72
N LEU A 10 -24.62 -9.41 -58.14
CA LEU A 10 -24.12 -9.55 -59.51
C LEU A 10 -22.67 -10.05 -59.48
N LEU A 11 -22.54 -11.29 -59.94
CA LEU A 11 -21.34 -12.07 -60.15
C LEU A 11 -20.66 -11.57 -61.43
N ALA A 12 -19.37 -11.23 -61.40
CA ALA A 12 -18.57 -11.06 -62.61
C ALA A 12 -17.27 -11.87 -62.45
N ILE A 13 -17.25 -12.99 -63.17
CA ILE A 13 -16.10 -13.86 -63.41
C ILE A 13 -15.27 -13.20 -64.51
N SER A 14 -13.98 -13.01 -64.30
CA SER A 14 -13.03 -12.82 -65.39
C SER A 14 -11.76 -13.62 -65.09
N MET A 15 -11.63 -14.71 -65.85
CA MET A 15 -10.43 -15.49 -66.03
C MET A 15 -9.40 -14.68 -66.83
N PHE A 16 -8.18 -14.54 -66.31
CA PHE A 16 -7.00 -14.30 -67.13
C PHE A 16 -6.04 -15.47 -66.94
N LEU A 17 -5.87 -16.24 -68.01
CA LEU A 17 -4.79 -17.20 -68.20
C LEU A 17 -3.57 -16.43 -68.73
N GLY A 18 -2.51 -16.42 -67.95
CA GLY A 18 -1.18 -15.99 -68.37
C GLY A 18 -0.14 -16.88 -67.71
N SER A 19 0.45 -17.79 -68.50
CA SER A 19 1.55 -18.65 -68.08
C SER A 19 2.84 -18.14 -68.71
N ALA A 20 3.84 -17.84 -67.87
CA ALA A 20 5.25 -17.85 -68.20
C ALA A 20 6.03 -17.93 -66.88
N GLY A 21 6.80 -19.00 -66.72
CA GLY A 21 7.65 -19.19 -65.56
C GLY A 21 8.83 -18.21 -65.55
N CYS A 22 9.26 -17.84 -64.35
CA CYS A 22 10.65 -17.49 -64.09
C CYS A 22 11.01 -17.83 -62.63
N GLN A 23 12.32 -17.98 -62.43
CA GLN A 23 13.00 -18.85 -61.48
C GLN A 23 12.83 -18.56 -59.98
N LYS A 24 13.03 -19.62 -59.18
CA LYS A 24 13.55 -19.52 -57.82
C LYS A 24 14.94 -18.84 -57.87
N GLY A 25 15.07 -17.68 -57.23
CA GLY A 25 16.38 -17.11 -56.90
C GLY A 25 16.32 -15.61 -56.56
N ALA A 26 16.60 -15.29 -55.30
CA ALA A 26 16.95 -13.97 -54.76
C ALA A 26 15.88 -12.86 -54.76
N ALA A 27 15.93 -12.06 -53.68
CA ALA A 27 15.22 -10.81 -53.37
C ALA A 27 14.19 -10.30 -54.40
N ARG A 28 12.90 -10.36 -54.04
CA ARG A 28 11.88 -9.54 -54.70
C ARG A 28 12.06 -8.10 -54.24
N GLU A 29 12.39 -7.23 -55.19
CA GLU A 29 12.43 -5.78 -55.06
C GLU A 29 11.09 -5.26 -54.52
N CYS A 30 11.16 -4.33 -53.57
CA CYS A 30 10.03 -3.47 -53.25
C CYS A 30 9.70 -2.67 -54.51
N ASP A 31 8.41 -2.51 -54.84
CA ASP A 31 7.94 -1.86 -56.08
C ASP A 31 8.83 -0.66 -56.48
N GLU A 32 9.13 -0.55 -57.78
CA GLU A 32 10.11 0.33 -58.47
C GLU A 32 10.06 1.84 -58.12
N PHE A 33 9.19 2.26 -57.20
CA PHE A 33 9.09 3.64 -56.70
C PHE A 33 9.79 3.90 -55.37
N PHE A 34 10.21 2.87 -54.61
CA PHE A 34 11.01 3.06 -53.40
C PHE A 34 12.42 2.50 -53.60
N SER A 35 13.31 3.37 -54.07
CA SER A 35 14.75 3.12 -54.11
C SER A 35 15.25 2.69 -52.73
N GLU A 36 15.71 1.44 -52.64
CA GLU A 36 16.56 0.85 -51.60
C GLU A 36 16.28 1.31 -50.17
N CYS A 37 15.68 0.42 -49.36
CA CYS A 37 15.73 0.60 -47.92
C CYS A 37 17.19 0.76 -47.47
N PRO A 38 17.51 1.77 -46.64
CA PRO A 38 18.83 1.95 -46.06
C PRO A 38 19.39 0.62 -45.49
N LEU A 39 20.70 0.41 -45.63
CA LEU A 39 21.40 -0.74 -45.06
C LEU A 39 20.97 -0.97 -43.59
N GLY A 40 20.35 -2.12 -43.33
CA GLY A 40 19.80 -2.49 -42.00
C GLY A 40 18.27 -2.62 -41.96
N GLN A 41 17.57 -2.09 -42.96
CA GLN A 41 16.12 -2.17 -43.06
C GLN A 41 15.66 -3.25 -44.07
N ARG A 42 14.49 -3.85 -43.80
CA ARG A 42 13.74 -4.73 -44.70
C ARG A 42 12.43 -4.04 -45.05
N CYS A 43 11.93 -4.21 -46.27
CA CYS A 43 10.56 -3.81 -46.57
C CYS A 43 9.58 -4.69 -45.79
N ASP A 44 8.69 -4.08 -45.02
CA ASP A 44 7.48 -4.72 -44.55
C ASP A 44 6.46 -4.75 -45.68
N PHE A 45 6.21 -5.94 -46.22
CA PHE A 45 5.29 -6.16 -47.34
C PHE A 45 3.81 -5.88 -47.00
N GLY A 46 3.46 -5.73 -45.71
CA GLY A 46 2.11 -5.36 -45.28
C GLY A 46 1.84 -3.85 -45.30
N THR A 47 2.89 -3.04 -45.12
CA THR A 47 2.77 -1.57 -44.94
C THR A 47 3.52 -0.77 -46.00
N SER A 48 4.33 -1.42 -46.84
CA SER A 48 5.22 -0.77 -47.83
C SER A 48 6.19 0.23 -47.20
N GLN A 49 6.59 0.01 -45.95
CA GLN A 49 7.57 0.82 -45.23
C GLN A 49 8.85 0.01 -45.00
N CYS A 50 10.00 0.69 -45.04
CA CYS A 50 11.26 0.12 -44.59
C CYS A 50 11.21 -0.01 -43.06
N VAL A 51 11.19 -1.24 -42.56
CA VAL A 51 11.27 -1.56 -41.13
C VAL A 51 12.67 -2.10 -40.81
N ASP A 52 13.25 -1.73 -39.68
CA ASP A 52 14.55 -2.27 -39.29
C ASP A 52 14.49 -3.81 -39.17
N ALA A 53 15.38 -4.50 -39.88
CA ALA A 53 15.42 -5.96 -39.95
C ALA A 53 15.65 -6.62 -38.58
N VAL A 54 16.27 -5.88 -37.65
CA VAL A 54 16.55 -6.31 -36.28
C VAL A 54 15.29 -6.28 -35.42
N CYS A 55 14.27 -5.53 -35.83
CA CYS A 55 13.11 -5.21 -34.99
C CYS A 55 11.82 -5.93 -35.39
N SER A 56 11.85 -6.77 -36.43
CA SER A 56 10.67 -7.53 -36.86
C SER A 56 10.27 -8.67 -35.91
N SER A 57 11.10 -9.00 -34.91
CA SER A 57 10.83 -10.11 -33.99
C SER A 57 11.50 -9.89 -32.63
N CYS A 58 11.17 -8.77 -31.98
CA CYS A 58 11.62 -8.55 -30.62
C CYS A 58 11.02 -9.60 -29.65
N PRO A 59 11.81 -10.16 -28.72
CA PRO A 59 11.35 -11.19 -27.81
C PRO A 59 10.38 -10.60 -26.76
N ALA A 60 9.60 -11.45 -26.10
CA ALA A 60 8.54 -11.01 -25.19
C ALA A 60 9.05 -10.23 -23.97
N ASP A 61 10.29 -10.47 -23.54
CA ASP A 61 10.97 -9.74 -22.46
C ASP A 61 11.55 -8.39 -22.89
N LYS A 62 11.70 -8.16 -24.21
CA LYS A 62 12.18 -6.90 -24.78
C LYS A 62 11.31 -6.47 -25.96
N PRO A 63 10.02 -6.16 -25.71
CA PRO A 63 9.03 -6.03 -26.79
C PRO A 63 9.22 -4.80 -27.67
N ALA A 64 10.03 -3.82 -27.24
CA ALA A 64 10.22 -2.56 -27.95
C ALA A 64 11.51 -2.57 -28.79
N CYS A 65 11.49 -1.89 -29.94
CA CYS A 65 12.66 -1.68 -30.78
C CYS A 65 13.17 -0.25 -30.61
N ASP A 66 14.39 -0.08 -30.11
CA ASP A 66 15.05 1.22 -30.09
C ASP A 66 15.59 1.53 -31.51
N PRO A 67 15.07 2.56 -32.20
CA PRO A 67 15.50 2.90 -33.56
C PRO A 67 16.92 3.50 -33.61
N VAL A 68 17.43 4.03 -32.50
CA VAL A 68 18.79 4.59 -32.40
C VAL A 68 19.81 3.48 -32.19
N LEU A 69 19.51 2.53 -31.30
CA LEU A 69 20.39 1.39 -31.04
C LEU A 69 20.22 0.25 -32.06
N GLN A 70 19.16 0.29 -32.88
CA GLN A 70 18.73 -0.80 -33.75
C GLN A 70 18.69 -2.14 -33.00
N SER A 71 18.14 -2.15 -31.78
CA SER A 71 18.12 -3.32 -30.91
C SER A 71 16.82 -3.42 -30.12
N CYS A 72 16.45 -4.65 -29.77
CA CYS A 72 15.28 -4.88 -28.92
C CYS A 72 15.62 -4.56 -27.46
N VAL A 73 14.73 -3.79 -26.84
CA VAL A 73 14.84 -3.24 -25.51
C VAL A 73 13.54 -3.46 -24.74
N GLU A 74 13.59 -3.33 -23.42
CA GLU A 74 12.40 -3.53 -22.58
C GLU A 74 11.36 -2.44 -22.82
N CYS A 75 11.83 -1.22 -23.07
CA CYS A 75 11.02 -0.03 -23.29
C CYS A 75 11.83 1.03 -24.05
N ILE A 76 11.19 2.10 -24.47
CA ILE A 76 11.84 3.27 -25.10
C ILE A 76 11.53 4.48 -24.23
N ASP A 77 12.52 5.32 -23.94
CA ASP A 77 12.39 6.43 -22.97
C ASP A 77 11.27 7.44 -23.33
N SER A 78 10.92 7.58 -24.61
CA SER A 78 9.79 8.39 -25.09
C SER A 78 8.51 7.60 -25.37
N GLY A 79 8.53 6.29 -25.10
CA GLY A 79 7.42 5.40 -25.33
C GLY A 79 6.37 5.49 -24.22
N PRO A 80 5.16 4.97 -24.45
CA PRO A 80 4.17 4.87 -23.40
C PRO A 80 4.70 3.98 -22.26
N GLN A 81 4.49 4.38 -21.01
CA GLN A 81 4.78 3.59 -19.79
C GLN A 81 4.11 2.19 -19.81
N ASP A 82 3.16 1.97 -20.73
CA ASP A 82 2.53 0.68 -20.97
C ASP A 82 3.45 -0.39 -21.57
N ALA A 83 4.65 -0.04 -22.05
CA ALA A 83 5.60 -1.01 -22.58
C ALA A 83 6.19 -1.93 -21.48
N CYS A 84 6.26 -1.44 -20.24
CA CYS A 84 6.79 -2.18 -19.12
C CYS A 84 5.72 -3.01 -18.38
N PRO A 85 6.02 -4.24 -17.94
CA PRO A 85 5.15 -5.00 -17.05
C PRO A 85 4.76 -4.18 -15.82
N GLU A 86 3.50 -4.29 -15.40
CA GLU A 86 2.95 -3.55 -14.25
C GLU A 86 3.04 -2.02 -14.37
N ARG A 87 3.27 -1.50 -15.58
CA ARG A 87 3.46 -0.06 -15.87
C ARG A 87 4.62 0.56 -15.08
N ARG A 88 5.74 -0.16 -15.01
CA ARG A 88 7.01 0.39 -14.51
C ARG A 88 7.54 1.51 -15.41
N LEU A 89 8.48 2.29 -14.89
CA LEU A 89 9.13 3.38 -15.62
C LEU A 89 10.11 2.85 -16.66
N CYS A 90 10.29 3.57 -17.76
CA CYS A 90 11.39 3.34 -18.67
C CYS A 90 12.56 4.26 -18.35
N ASP A 91 13.75 3.70 -18.14
CA ASP A 91 14.99 4.46 -17.93
C ASP A 91 16.12 3.79 -18.70
N LYS A 92 16.67 4.49 -19.70
CA LYS A 92 17.74 3.98 -20.58
C LYS A 92 17.34 2.65 -21.21
N ASN A 93 16.12 2.60 -21.69
CA ASN A 93 15.53 1.43 -22.34
C ASN A 93 15.41 0.16 -21.45
N GLN A 94 15.44 0.33 -20.11
CA GLN A 94 15.19 -0.73 -19.13
C GLN A 94 13.99 -0.36 -18.25
N CYS A 95 13.17 -1.36 -17.92
CA CYS A 95 12.05 -1.17 -17.03
C CYS A 95 12.53 -1.11 -15.58
N LYS A 96 12.27 0.00 -14.90
CA LYS A 96 12.57 0.18 -13.47
C LYS A 96 11.32 0.47 -12.66
N SER A 97 11.27 -0.07 -11.45
CA SER A 97 10.24 0.30 -10.48
C SER A 97 10.37 1.78 -10.12
N CYS A 98 9.24 2.48 -9.98
CA CYS A 98 9.23 3.76 -9.30
C CYS A 98 9.58 3.58 -7.82
N THR A 99 10.13 4.63 -7.24
CA THR A 99 10.50 4.75 -5.82
C THR A 99 9.85 5.96 -5.17
N GLU A 100 9.47 6.96 -5.97
CA GLU A 100 8.83 8.21 -5.55
C GLU A 100 7.61 8.51 -6.42
N ASP A 101 6.61 9.19 -5.85
CA ASP A 101 5.37 9.52 -6.55
C ASP A 101 5.63 10.37 -7.81
N ARG A 102 6.57 11.31 -7.72
CA ARG A 102 6.90 12.28 -8.77
C ARG A 102 7.51 11.65 -10.03
N GLU A 103 7.96 10.39 -9.96
CA GLU A 103 8.47 9.69 -11.14
C GLU A 103 7.34 9.24 -12.07
N CYS A 104 6.11 9.14 -11.56
CA CYS A 104 4.94 8.71 -12.33
C CYS A 104 4.14 9.91 -12.85
N ASP A 105 3.60 9.83 -14.08
CA ASP A 105 2.74 10.87 -14.67
C ASP A 105 1.49 11.14 -13.82
N GLY A 106 1.00 10.10 -13.13
CA GLY A 106 -0.13 10.16 -12.21
C GLY A 106 0.21 10.61 -10.79
N LEU A 107 1.47 10.97 -10.52
CA LEU A 107 1.96 11.32 -9.18
C LEU A 107 1.61 10.29 -8.11
N LEU A 108 1.75 9.01 -8.45
CA LEU A 108 1.45 7.89 -7.58
C LEU A 108 2.36 6.70 -7.91
N CYS A 109 3.24 6.36 -6.99
CA CYS A 109 4.06 5.16 -7.06
C CYS A 109 3.48 4.04 -6.19
N LEU A 110 3.04 2.95 -6.82
CA LEU A 110 2.45 1.82 -6.10
C LEU A 110 3.50 1.00 -5.34
N ARG A 111 3.08 0.18 -4.37
CA ARG A 111 3.98 -0.70 -3.59
C ARG A 111 4.80 -1.66 -4.46
N ASN A 112 4.25 -2.10 -5.58
CA ASN A 112 4.96 -2.96 -6.56
C ASN A 112 5.91 -2.16 -7.49
N GLY A 113 6.02 -0.84 -7.30
CA GLY A 113 6.83 0.04 -8.13
C GLY A 113 6.21 0.38 -9.49
N GLY A 114 4.92 0.13 -9.68
CA GLY A 114 4.19 0.51 -10.89
C GLY A 114 3.63 1.94 -10.83
N CYS A 115 3.44 2.55 -12.00
CA CYS A 115 2.79 3.85 -12.18
C CYS A 115 1.40 3.66 -12.81
N PRO A 116 0.30 3.86 -12.06
CA PRO A 116 -1.04 3.80 -12.62
C PRO A 116 -1.27 4.98 -13.57
N LYS A 117 -2.10 4.77 -14.61
CA LYS A 117 -2.42 5.86 -15.54
C LYS A 117 -3.21 6.94 -14.81
N PRO A 118 -3.04 8.22 -15.15
CA PRO A 118 -3.82 9.30 -14.54
C PRO A 118 -5.34 9.12 -14.62
N VAL A 119 -5.85 8.46 -15.67
CA VAL A 119 -7.30 8.18 -15.82
C VAL A 119 -7.82 7.09 -14.85
N ASP A 120 -6.94 6.24 -14.34
CA ASP A 120 -7.26 5.17 -13.39
C ASP A 120 -7.21 5.65 -11.93
N ILE A 121 -6.79 6.91 -11.70
CA ILE A 121 -6.63 7.54 -10.38
C ILE A 121 -7.73 8.59 -10.20
N ALA A 122 -8.45 8.56 -9.08
CA ALA A 122 -9.30 9.67 -8.66
C ALA A 122 -8.52 10.60 -7.71
N TYR A 123 -8.39 11.87 -8.07
CA TYR A 123 -7.65 12.86 -7.29
C TYR A 123 -8.59 13.63 -6.36
N VAL A 124 -8.16 13.76 -5.11
CA VAL A 124 -8.94 14.34 -4.02
C VAL A 124 -8.23 15.56 -3.45
N ALA A 125 -8.98 16.62 -3.17
CA ALA A 125 -8.51 17.79 -2.45
C ALA A 125 -9.58 18.30 -1.48
N ALA A 126 -9.17 18.99 -0.42
CA ALA A 126 -10.08 19.73 0.46
C ALA A 126 -10.85 20.79 -0.34
N GLY A 127 -12.18 20.71 -0.31
CA GLY A 127 -13.05 21.58 -1.10
C GLY A 127 -13.05 21.30 -2.61
N GLY A 128 -12.47 20.18 -3.06
CA GLY A 128 -12.45 19.80 -4.48
C GLY A 128 -13.86 19.70 -5.06
N ALA A 129 -14.08 20.30 -6.23
CA ALA A 129 -15.39 20.37 -6.89
C ALA A 129 -15.39 19.78 -8.31
N GLY A 130 -14.28 19.19 -8.76
CA GLY A 130 -14.23 18.53 -10.07
C GLY A 130 -15.14 17.30 -10.11
N THR A 131 -15.86 17.09 -11.21
CA THR A 131 -16.76 15.93 -11.36
C THR A 131 -16.01 14.68 -11.83
N GLU A 132 -14.94 14.86 -12.60
CA GLU A 132 -14.12 13.78 -13.14
C GLU A 132 -12.99 13.33 -12.20
N CYS A 133 -12.82 14.02 -11.06
CA CYS A 133 -11.74 13.79 -10.09
C CYS A 133 -10.37 13.69 -10.78
N SER A 134 -10.05 14.62 -11.68
CA SER A 134 -8.78 14.61 -12.43
C SER A 134 -7.68 15.33 -11.65
N LEU A 135 -6.43 15.15 -12.06
CA LEU A 135 -5.29 15.82 -11.43
C LEU A 135 -5.43 17.36 -11.43
N THR A 136 -5.97 17.93 -12.52
CA THR A 136 -6.18 19.38 -12.68
C THR A 136 -7.49 19.87 -12.07
N ALA A 137 -8.47 18.99 -11.86
CA ALA A 137 -9.76 19.28 -11.24
C ALA A 137 -10.10 18.21 -10.19
N PRO A 138 -9.43 18.23 -9.02
CA PRO A 138 -9.68 17.26 -7.97
C PRO A 138 -11.08 17.43 -7.37
N CYS A 139 -11.59 16.35 -6.79
CA CYS A 139 -12.93 16.28 -6.22
C CYS A 139 -12.88 16.05 -4.70
N THR A 140 -14.04 15.91 -4.06
CA THR A 140 -14.11 15.48 -2.66
C THR A 140 -13.83 13.97 -2.53
N LEU A 141 -13.44 13.52 -1.34
CA LEU A 141 -13.17 12.11 -1.10
C LEU A 141 -14.39 11.19 -1.33
N PRO A 142 -15.62 11.56 -0.91
CA PRO A 142 -16.82 10.80 -1.28
C PRO A 142 -17.07 10.74 -2.80
N ALA A 143 -16.83 11.84 -3.53
CA ALA A 143 -16.98 11.87 -4.98
C ALA A 143 -15.95 10.96 -5.67
N ALA A 144 -14.69 10.93 -5.19
CA ALA A 144 -13.66 10.04 -5.70
C ALA A 144 -14.03 8.56 -5.52
N LEU A 145 -14.56 8.17 -4.35
CA LEU A 145 -15.04 6.80 -4.12
C LEU A 145 -16.16 6.43 -5.09
N ALA A 146 -17.09 7.35 -5.35
CA ALA A 146 -18.22 7.16 -6.26
C ALA A 146 -17.81 6.96 -7.73
N THR A 147 -16.61 7.37 -8.14
CA THR A 147 -16.11 7.12 -9.51
C THR A 147 -15.90 5.64 -9.82
N GLY A 148 -15.77 4.78 -8.80
CA GLY A 148 -15.47 3.36 -8.99
C GLY A 148 -14.01 3.05 -9.36
N ARG A 149 -13.13 4.07 -9.47
CA ARG A 149 -11.69 3.86 -9.75
C ARG A 149 -11.01 3.06 -8.64
N GLY A 150 -10.00 2.27 -9.02
CA GLY A 150 -9.24 1.42 -8.10
C GLY A 150 -8.33 2.21 -7.17
N HIS A 151 -7.77 3.32 -7.66
CA HIS A 151 -6.82 4.15 -6.93
C HIS A 151 -7.41 5.53 -6.63
N ILE A 152 -7.23 6.00 -5.40
CA ILE A 152 -7.56 7.35 -4.97
C ILE A 152 -6.30 8.00 -4.40
N ARG A 153 -5.96 9.19 -4.90
CA ARG A 153 -4.82 9.98 -4.41
C ARG A 153 -5.34 11.24 -3.72
N VAL A 154 -5.05 11.39 -2.43
CA VAL A 154 -5.39 12.57 -1.65
C VAL A 154 -4.23 13.55 -1.72
N ARG A 155 -4.50 14.79 -2.16
CA ARG A 155 -3.47 15.83 -2.29
C ARG A 155 -2.94 16.28 -0.92
N ASP A 156 -1.75 16.85 -1.00
CA ASP A 156 -0.82 16.92 0.12
C ASP A 156 -1.23 17.95 1.18
N ASN A 157 -0.93 17.64 2.44
CA ASN A 157 -1.06 18.57 3.58
C ASN A 157 -2.45 19.21 3.74
N GLN A 158 -3.52 18.47 3.43
CA GLN A 158 -4.89 18.93 3.60
C GLN A 158 -5.61 18.18 4.71
N SER A 159 -6.43 18.90 5.48
CA SER A 159 -7.41 18.30 6.38
C SER A 159 -8.74 18.16 5.64
N ILE A 160 -9.27 16.95 5.57
CA ILE A 160 -10.54 16.63 4.89
C ILE A 160 -11.51 16.06 5.92
N ASP A 161 -12.63 16.76 6.14
CA ASP A 161 -13.73 16.24 6.93
C ASP A 161 -14.60 15.32 6.06
N ALA A 162 -14.59 14.02 6.36
CA ALA A 162 -15.30 13.02 5.59
C ALA A 162 -15.81 11.86 6.47
N ALA A 163 -16.99 11.38 6.13
CA ALA A 163 -17.52 10.10 6.60
C ALA A 163 -17.60 9.16 5.40
N LEU A 164 -16.81 8.10 5.41
CA LEU A 164 -16.64 7.24 4.23
C LEU A 164 -17.23 5.86 4.49
N GLN A 165 -18.06 5.42 3.54
CA GLN A 165 -18.55 4.04 3.46
C GLN A 165 -17.80 3.34 2.33
N ILE A 166 -17.01 2.33 2.67
CA ILE A 166 -16.24 1.54 1.71
C ILE A 166 -16.79 0.12 1.70
N ASN A 167 -17.38 -0.28 0.59
CA ASN A 167 -17.99 -1.60 0.39
C ASN A 167 -17.42 -2.35 -0.81
N ARG A 168 -16.27 -1.89 -1.33
CA ARG A 168 -15.57 -2.43 -2.49
C ARG A 168 -14.06 -2.41 -2.27
N ALA A 169 -13.33 -3.09 -3.15
CA ALA A 169 -11.89 -2.93 -3.19
C ALA A 169 -11.52 -1.51 -3.65
N VAL A 170 -10.58 -0.89 -2.95
CA VAL A 170 -10.05 0.44 -3.24
C VAL A 170 -8.72 0.63 -2.52
N GLN A 171 -7.82 1.39 -3.15
CA GLN A 171 -6.56 1.80 -2.54
C GLN A 171 -6.52 3.31 -2.44
N ILE A 172 -6.21 3.84 -1.25
CA ILE A 172 -6.24 5.27 -0.94
C ILE A 172 -4.87 5.69 -0.42
N TYR A 173 -4.26 6.63 -1.13
CA TYR A 173 -2.88 7.06 -0.94
C TYR A 173 -2.82 8.54 -0.56
N GLY A 174 -2.02 8.87 0.44
CA GLY A 174 -1.41 10.19 0.59
C GLY A 174 -0.09 10.30 -0.19
N PRO A 175 0.59 11.45 -0.12
CA PRO A 175 1.95 11.60 -0.62
C PRO A 175 2.94 10.88 0.29
N LYS A 176 3.90 10.21 -0.34
CA LYS A 176 5.00 9.57 0.39
C LYS A 176 6.01 10.58 0.94
N GLU A 177 6.30 11.65 0.20
CA GLU A 177 7.41 12.58 0.51
C GLU A 177 6.98 13.86 1.24
N LEU A 178 5.69 13.99 1.59
CA LEU A 178 5.12 15.21 2.16
C LEU A 178 4.30 14.90 3.41
N ALA A 179 3.92 15.97 4.13
CA ALA A 179 3.02 15.86 5.26
C ALA A 179 1.72 15.14 4.85
N ARG A 180 1.37 14.11 5.63
CA ARG A 180 0.22 13.26 5.33
C ARG A 180 -1.07 14.05 5.37
N PRO A 181 -1.97 13.84 4.41
CA PRO A 181 -3.29 14.39 4.48
C PRO A 181 -4.02 13.78 5.67
N ARG A 182 -4.71 14.66 6.40
CA ARG A 182 -5.46 14.31 7.59
C ARG A 182 -6.92 14.15 7.23
N ILE A 183 -7.46 12.96 7.42
CA ILE A 183 -8.89 12.70 7.26
C ILE A 183 -9.51 12.74 8.66
N THR A 184 -10.53 13.58 8.81
CA THR A 184 -11.24 13.82 10.07
C THR A 184 -12.72 13.53 9.92
N ARG A 185 -13.44 13.43 11.04
CA ARG A 185 -14.90 13.38 11.03
C ARG A 185 -15.48 14.26 12.14
N SER A 186 -16.11 15.38 11.78
CA SER A 186 -16.71 16.32 12.73
C SER A 186 -18.03 15.82 13.36
N THR A 187 -18.66 14.82 12.73
CA THR A 187 -19.91 14.21 13.19
C THR A 187 -19.66 12.88 13.91
N PRO A 188 -20.56 12.44 14.80
CA PRO A 188 -20.39 11.14 15.45
C PRO A 188 -20.30 9.96 14.47
N GLY A 189 -19.38 9.03 14.72
CA GLY A 189 -19.17 7.81 13.93
C GLY A 189 -17.74 7.66 13.38
N ALA A 190 -17.46 6.56 12.67
CA ALA A 190 -16.10 6.26 12.25
C ALA A 190 -15.65 7.05 11.01
N ILE A 191 -14.37 7.38 10.86
CA ILE A 191 -13.90 8.10 9.66
C ILE A 191 -14.07 7.18 8.43
N PHE A 192 -13.59 5.94 8.56
CA PHE A 192 -13.75 4.88 7.56
C PHE A 192 -14.65 3.76 8.10
N GLU A 193 -15.83 3.60 7.52
CA GLU A 193 -16.72 2.46 7.75
C GLU A 193 -16.57 1.48 6.58
N VAL A 194 -15.96 0.31 6.85
CA VAL A 194 -15.63 -0.70 5.85
C VAL A 194 -16.59 -1.89 5.98
N SER A 195 -17.11 -2.35 4.85
CA SER A 195 -17.97 -3.52 4.76
C SER A 195 -17.69 -4.38 3.52
N GLY A 196 -18.25 -5.58 3.47
CA GLY A 196 -18.10 -6.51 2.36
C GLY A 196 -16.83 -7.36 2.45
N ASN A 197 -16.32 -7.83 1.31
CA ASN A 197 -15.19 -8.78 1.24
C ASN A 197 -14.04 -8.28 0.36
N GLY A 198 -14.00 -6.96 0.06
CA GLY A 198 -12.95 -6.35 -0.75
C GLY A 198 -11.63 -6.16 0.01
N VAL A 199 -10.58 -5.82 -0.73
CA VAL A 199 -9.30 -5.36 -0.17
C VAL A 199 -9.31 -3.84 -0.13
N VAL A 200 -9.15 -3.28 1.07
CA VAL A 200 -9.00 -1.84 1.29
C VAL A 200 -7.57 -1.58 1.72
N GLU A 201 -6.83 -0.85 0.90
CA GLU A 201 -5.45 -0.44 1.19
C GLU A 201 -5.44 1.04 1.54
N LEU A 202 -4.84 1.39 2.67
CA LEU A 202 -4.62 2.78 3.08
C LEU A 202 -3.14 2.99 3.29
N ARG A 203 -2.60 4.06 2.69
CA ARG A 203 -1.17 4.37 2.77
C ARG A 203 -0.90 5.86 2.90
N ASP A 204 0.05 6.22 3.76
CA ASP A 204 0.53 7.59 3.93
C ASP A 204 -0.60 8.58 4.31
N LEU A 205 -1.51 8.14 5.20
CA LEU A 205 -2.65 8.94 5.69
C LEU A 205 -2.57 9.16 7.20
N GLU A 206 -3.15 10.26 7.68
CA GLU A 206 -3.50 10.43 9.09
C GLU A 206 -5.03 10.41 9.26
N LEU A 207 -5.53 9.63 10.21
CA LEU A 207 -6.93 9.47 10.56
C LEU A 207 -7.16 9.94 12.00
N GLY A 208 -7.91 11.02 12.20
CA GLY A 208 -8.08 11.54 13.56
C GLY A 208 -9.28 12.44 13.83
N GLY A 209 -9.56 12.63 15.11
CA GLY A 209 -10.61 13.54 15.58
C GLY A 209 -12.04 13.05 15.34
N ALA A 210 -12.26 11.75 15.08
CA ALA A 210 -13.60 11.18 15.08
C ALA A 210 -14.28 11.35 16.45
N THR A 211 -15.58 11.61 16.46
CA THR A 211 -16.33 11.95 17.68
C THR A 211 -17.38 10.89 18.06
N GLY A 212 -17.79 10.88 19.34
CA GLY A 212 -18.76 9.92 19.89
C GLY A 212 -18.19 8.54 20.25
N ALA A 213 -19.01 7.69 20.87
CA ALA A 213 -18.58 6.35 21.30
C ALA A 213 -18.21 5.43 20.11
N THR A 214 -18.84 5.66 18.96
CA THR A 214 -18.54 5.00 17.67
C THR A 214 -17.58 5.82 16.80
N GLY A 215 -16.97 6.86 17.39
CA GLY A 215 -15.98 7.74 16.77
C GLY A 215 -14.66 7.02 16.53
N HIS A 216 -14.66 5.98 15.70
CA HIS A 216 -13.48 5.19 15.39
C HIS A 216 -12.64 5.85 14.29
N GLY A 217 -11.34 5.58 14.24
CA GLY A 217 -10.57 5.86 13.04
C GLY A 217 -11.07 5.00 11.87
N ILE A 218 -11.06 3.68 12.08
CA ILE A 218 -11.53 2.68 11.12
C ILE A 218 -12.48 1.72 11.84
N ALA A 219 -13.62 1.41 11.23
CA ALA A 219 -14.58 0.42 11.72
C ALA A 219 -15.02 -0.54 10.61
N VAL A 220 -14.85 -1.84 10.84
CA VAL A 220 -15.42 -2.90 9.99
C VAL A 220 -16.82 -3.21 10.50
N THR A 221 -17.83 -2.85 9.73
CA THR A 221 -19.24 -2.94 10.13
C THR A 221 -19.95 -4.19 9.59
N GLY A 222 -19.34 -4.92 8.65
CA GLY A 222 -19.85 -6.20 8.15
C GLY A 222 -18.94 -6.87 7.12
N GLY A 223 -19.19 -8.15 6.86
CA GLY A 223 -18.36 -8.98 5.97
C GLY A 223 -17.02 -9.38 6.60
N ALA A 224 -16.08 -9.81 5.75
CA ALA A 224 -14.71 -10.18 6.13
C ALA A 224 -13.70 -9.55 5.15
N PRO A 225 -13.60 -8.21 5.11
CA PRO A 225 -12.69 -7.54 4.19
C PRO A 225 -11.22 -7.80 4.59
N THR A 226 -10.31 -7.49 3.68
CA THR A 226 -8.89 -7.32 4.02
C THR A 226 -8.62 -5.83 4.18
N LEU A 227 -8.08 -5.44 5.32
CA LEU A 227 -7.55 -4.10 5.56
C LEU A 227 -6.02 -4.18 5.53
N ASP A 228 -5.39 -3.51 4.57
CA ASP A 228 -3.93 -3.37 4.48
C ASP A 228 -3.55 -1.91 4.76
N LEU A 229 -2.96 -1.67 5.93
CA LEU A 229 -2.58 -0.34 6.40
C LEU A 229 -1.05 -0.28 6.44
N GLU A 230 -0.48 0.66 5.70
CA GLU A 230 0.96 0.90 5.67
C GLU A 230 1.22 2.38 5.89
N THR A 231 2.04 2.72 6.88
CA THR A 231 2.40 4.14 7.10
C THR A 231 1.16 5.01 7.37
N VAL A 232 0.20 4.45 8.12
CA VAL A 232 -1.05 5.12 8.52
C VAL A 232 -0.97 5.53 9.98
N ASP A 233 -1.34 6.78 10.26
CA ASP A 233 -1.47 7.30 11.62
C ASP A 233 -2.94 7.32 12.01
N VAL A 234 -3.30 6.73 13.14
CA VAL A 234 -4.65 6.71 13.70
C VAL A 234 -4.62 7.35 15.08
N ILE A 235 -4.96 8.65 15.13
CA ILE A 235 -4.63 9.51 16.26
C ILE A 235 -5.86 10.24 16.82
N GLY A 236 -6.04 10.20 18.14
CA GLY A 236 -6.93 11.13 18.83
C GLY A 236 -8.41 10.95 18.50
N ASN A 237 -8.85 9.72 18.22
CA ASN A 237 -10.27 9.41 18.01
C ASN A 237 -10.97 9.14 19.35
N SER A 238 -12.24 9.54 19.50
CA SER A 238 -12.96 9.34 20.76
C SER A 238 -13.37 7.89 21.02
N GLY A 239 -13.53 7.09 19.97
CA GLY A 239 -13.70 5.65 20.03
C GLY A 239 -12.35 4.92 19.96
N LEU A 240 -12.38 3.67 19.50
CA LEU A 240 -11.19 2.91 19.13
C LEU A 240 -10.42 3.57 17.97
N GLY A 241 -9.10 3.38 17.90
CA GLY A 241 -8.36 3.64 16.66
C GLY A 241 -8.88 2.76 15.52
N ILE A 242 -8.84 1.44 15.73
CA ILE A 242 -9.27 0.44 14.73
C ILE A 242 -10.21 -0.58 15.38
N SER A 243 -11.38 -0.77 14.78
CA SER A 243 -12.35 -1.82 15.13
C SER A 243 -12.52 -2.78 13.95
N ALA A 244 -11.89 -3.96 14.02
CA ALA A 244 -11.78 -4.94 12.94
C ALA A 244 -12.32 -6.32 13.35
N GLY A 245 -13.60 -6.40 13.70
CA GLY A 245 -14.21 -7.59 14.32
C GLY A 245 -14.16 -8.89 13.51
N GLY A 246 -14.06 -8.84 12.18
CA GLY A 246 -14.03 -10.04 11.32
C GLY A 246 -13.09 -9.95 10.11
N ALA A 247 -12.31 -8.88 10.00
CA ALA A 247 -11.42 -8.64 8.87
C ALA A 247 -10.08 -9.37 9.01
N LEU A 248 -9.41 -9.61 7.88
CA LEU A 248 -7.95 -9.76 7.89
C LEU A 248 -7.36 -8.36 8.04
N LEU A 249 -6.72 -8.08 9.17
CA LEU A 249 -6.11 -6.78 9.44
C LEU A 249 -4.58 -6.89 9.32
N LYS A 250 -4.01 -6.19 8.35
CA LYS A 250 -2.57 -5.99 8.21
C LYS A 250 -2.23 -4.55 8.54
N VAL A 251 -1.32 -4.35 9.49
CA VAL A 251 -0.88 -3.02 9.90
C VAL A 251 0.63 -3.03 9.99
N THR A 252 1.24 -2.16 9.19
CA THR A 252 2.68 -1.98 9.10
C THR A 252 3.05 -0.52 9.20
N PHE A 253 4.14 -0.22 9.91
CA PHE A 253 4.68 1.13 10.03
C PHE A 253 3.63 2.15 10.51
N ALA A 254 2.73 1.78 11.42
CA ALA A 254 1.63 2.64 11.83
C ALA A 254 1.83 3.22 13.23
N LEU A 255 1.29 4.43 13.43
CA LEU A 255 1.09 5.01 14.76
C LEU A 255 -0.39 4.89 15.14
N ILE A 256 -0.70 4.18 16.21
CA ILE A 256 -2.06 4.10 16.77
C ILE A 256 -2.01 4.73 18.16
N VAL A 257 -2.38 6.01 18.27
CA VAL A 257 -2.04 6.83 19.43
C VAL A 257 -3.20 7.66 19.96
N ASN A 258 -3.32 7.78 21.29
CA ASN A 258 -4.27 8.67 21.96
C ASN A 258 -5.74 8.48 21.57
N ASN A 259 -6.15 7.26 21.17
CA ASN A 259 -7.54 6.95 20.88
C ASN A 259 -8.27 6.59 22.18
N ALA A 260 -9.25 7.40 22.59
CA ALA A 260 -9.84 7.33 23.94
C ALA A 260 -10.60 6.02 24.22
N GLY A 261 -11.19 5.40 23.21
CA GLY A 261 -11.86 4.11 23.32
C GLY A 261 -10.91 2.91 23.35
N GLY A 262 -9.63 3.09 23.03
CA GLY A 262 -8.61 2.04 22.89
C GLY A 262 -7.92 2.08 21.52
N GLY A 263 -6.85 1.30 21.35
CA GLY A 263 -6.09 1.23 20.11
C GLY A 263 -6.80 0.34 19.08
N ILE A 264 -6.47 -0.95 19.09
CA ILE A 264 -6.94 -1.93 18.10
C ILE A 264 -7.82 -2.97 18.79
N ASN A 265 -9.02 -3.20 18.28
CA ASN A 265 -9.83 -4.37 18.61
C ASN A 265 -10.06 -5.20 17.35
N ALA A 266 -9.53 -6.42 17.32
CA ALA A 266 -9.63 -7.31 16.17
C ALA A 266 -10.22 -8.67 16.56
N GLY A 267 -11.10 -9.19 15.72
CA GLY A 267 -11.70 -10.53 15.87
C GLY A 267 -11.45 -11.47 14.68
N GLY A 268 -10.77 -11.00 13.63
CA GLY A 268 -10.26 -11.86 12.55
C GLY A 268 -8.77 -12.18 12.68
N ARG A 269 -8.14 -12.53 11.56
CA ARG A 269 -6.68 -12.75 11.48
C ARG A 269 -5.96 -11.41 11.49
N VAL A 270 -4.84 -11.33 12.20
CA VAL A 270 -4.02 -10.10 12.28
C VAL A 270 -2.59 -10.33 11.81
N GLU A 271 -2.03 -9.34 11.13
CA GLU A 271 -0.61 -9.23 10.77
C GLU A 271 -0.16 -7.83 11.23
N LEU A 272 0.32 -7.72 12.47
CA LEU A 272 0.81 -6.47 13.06
C LEU A 272 2.33 -6.50 13.10
N GLU A 273 2.98 -5.56 12.42
CA GLU A 273 4.43 -5.51 12.33
C GLU A 273 4.96 -4.06 12.33
N ASN A 274 5.96 -3.74 13.14
CA ASN A 274 6.59 -2.40 13.21
C ASN A 274 5.59 -1.28 13.48
N ASN A 275 4.81 -1.41 14.55
CA ASN A 275 3.82 -0.39 14.92
C ASN A 275 4.05 0.15 16.33
N ILE A 276 3.79 1.44 16.49
CA ILE A 276 3.72 2.08 17.80
C ILE A 276 2.25 2.21 18.21
N ILE A 277 1.91 1.64 19.36
CA ILE A 277 0.55 1.60 19.91
C ILE A 277 0.60 2.20 21.31
N ALA A 278 0.30 3.49 21.43
CA ALA A 278 0.60 4.24 22.65
C ALA A 278 -0.51 5.17 23.15
N GLY A 279 -0.63 5.31 24.47
CA GLY A 279 -1.54 6.30 25.09
C GLY A 279 -3.02 6.08 24.77
N ASN A 280 -3.42 4.89 24.31
CA ASN A 280 -4.81 4.62 23.97
C ASN A 280 -5.61 4.16 25.19
N GLY A 281 -6.91 4.37 25.14
CA GLY A 281 -7.86 3.91 26.14
C GLY A 281 -7.92 4.79 27.38
N SER A 282 -8.63 4.29 28.39
CA SER A 282 -8.87 4.93 29.68
C SER A 282 -9.16 3.86 30.73
N ALA A 283 -9.26 4.25 32.00
CA ALA A 283 -9.63 3.35 33.09
C ALA A 283 -11.03 2.71 32.95
N THR A 284 -11.85 3.13 31.98
CA THR A 284 -13.17 2.53 31.68
C THR A 284 -13.23 1.88 30.31
N SER A 285 -12.16 1.95 29.50
CA SER A 285 -12.14 1.41 28.15
C SER A 285 -12.02 -0.12 28.16
N ALA A 286 -12.83 -0.79 27.35
CA ALA A 286 -12.80 -2.25 27.19
C ALA A 286 -11.63 -2.74 26.32
N THR A 287 -10.79 -1.83 25.85
CA THR A 287 -9.58 -2.10 25.06
C THR A 287 -8.55 -1.03 25.44
N GLY A 288 -7.34 -1.46 25.76
CA GLY A 288 -6.19 -0.57 25.95
C GLY A 288 -5.45 -0.38 24.65
N GLY A 289 -4.28 -1.01 24.50
CA GLY A 289 -3.49 -1.02 23.26
C GLY A 289 -4.11 -1.94 22.20
N VAL A 290 -3.99 -3.25 22.40
CA VAL A 290 -4.46 -4.26 21.44
C VAL A 290 -5.36 -5.28 22.12
N ARG A 291 -6.52 -5.55 21.53
CA ARG A 291 -7.42 -6.64 21.94
C ARG A 291 -7.65 -7.60 20.78
N LEU A 292 -7.29 -8.87 20.97
CA LEU A 292 -7.41 -9.92 19.97
C LEU A 292 -8.43 -10.96 20.46
N THR A 293 -9.65 -10.84 19.94
CA THR A 293 -10.82 -11.60 20.44
C THR A 293 -11.00 -12.98 19.82
N SER A 294 -10.25 -13.31 18.76
CA SER A 294 -10.21 -14.67 18.20
C SER A 294 -8.77 -15.15 18.07
N ALA A 295 -8.55 -16.43 18.36
CA ALA A 295 -7.27 -17.11 18.12
C ALA A 295 -7.21 -17.61 16.68
N ALA A 296 -7.29 -16.70 15.71
CA ALA A 296 -7.13 -17.05 14.31
C ALA A 296 -5.75 -17.68 14.09
N THR A 297 -5.70 -18.81 13.38
CA THR A 297 -4.44 -19.44 13.02
C THR A 297 -3.64 -18.51 12.09
N ALA A 298 -2.31 -18.52 12.24
CA ALA A 298 -1.40 -17.68 11.47
C ALA A 298 -1.57 -16.16 11.67
N SER A 299 -2.16 -15.72 12.78
CA SER A 299 -1.97 -14.34 13.24
C SER A 299 -0.51 -14.10 13.62
N THR A 300 0.02 -12.93 13.27
CA THR A 300 1.36 -12.48 13.63
C THR A 300 1.26 -11.10 14.26
N ALA A 301 2.00 -10.89 15.34
CA ALA A 301 2.08 -9.60 16.01
C ALA A 301 3.49 -9.46 16.57
N ARG A 302 4.32 -8.66 15.88
CA ARG A 302 5.74 -8.57 16.18
C ARG A 302 6.34 -7.19 15.97
N PHE A 303 7.48 -6.94 16.58
CA PHE A 303 8.16 -5.63 16.50
C PHE A 303 7.21 -4.49 16.84
N LEU A 304 6.52 -4.61 17.98
CA LEU A 304 5.53 -3.62 18.43
C LEU A 304 6.08 -2.84 19.61
N THR A 305 5.87 -1.54 19.63
CA THR A 305 6.05 -0.72 20.83
C THR A 305 4.68 -0.43 21.43
N VAL A 306 4.36 -1.06 22.55
CA VAL A 306 3.06 -0.94 23.23
C VAL A 306 3.26 -0.23 24.56
N ALA A 307 2.83 1.02 24.65
CA ALA A 307 3.23 1.90 25.75
C ALA A 307 2.09 2.77 26.30
N ASN A 308 2.01 2.88 27.63
CA ASN A 308 1.17 3.85 28.34
C ASN A 308 -0.33 3.82 27.98
N ASN A 309 -0.80 2.72 27.40
CA ASN A 309 -2.22 2.46 27.18
C ASN A 309 -2.95 2.19 28.52
N GLN A 310 -4.26 2.44 28.56
CA GLN A 310 -5.10 2.23 29.74
C GLN A 310 -6.33 1.40 29.38
N ALA A 311 -6.76 0.54 30.29
CA ALA A 311 -7.98 -0.23 30.15
C ALA A 311 -8.67 -0.36 31.52
N MET A 312 -9.92 -0.79 31.49
CA MET A 312 -10.64 -1.16 32.71
C MET A 312 -9.99 -2.34 33.44
N ALA A 313 -10.25 -2.44 34.75
CA ALA A 313 -9.74 -3.53 35.56
C ALA A 313 -10.15 -4.90 34.99
N GLY A 314 -9.19 -5.83 34.94
CA GLY A 314 -9.37 -7.17 34.36
C GLY A 314 -9.15 -7.26 32.85
N VAL A 315 -8.89 -6.13 32.17
CA VAL A 315 -8.48 -6.08 30.76
C VAL A 315 -7.00 -5.72 30.68
N GLY A 316 -6.26 -6.39 29.79
CA GLY A 316 -4.85 -6.07 29.55
C GLY A 316 -4.71 -4.69 28.93
N SER A 317 -3.99 -3.78 29.59
CA SER A 317 -3.87 -2.41 29.09
C SER A 317 -2.95 -2.32 27.88
N GLY A 318 -1.94 -3.17 27.76
CA GLY A 318 -1.12 -3.29 26.55
C GLY A 318 -1.73 -4.25 25.54
N ALA A 319 -1.94 -5.50 25.97
CA ALA A 319 -2.50 -6.55 25.12
C ALA A 319 -3.49 -7.44 25.90
N ASP A 320 -4.65 -7.73 25.29
CA ASP A 320 -5.68 -8.62 25.81
C ASP A 320 -6.09 -9.65 24.75
N CYS A 321 -5.75 -10.92 24.95
CA CYS A 321 -6.03 -11.99 23.98
C CYS A 321 -7.04 -12.99 24.54
N ALA A 322 -8.01 -13.40 23.72
CA ALA A 322 -8.97 -14.46 24.07
C ALA A 322 -8.36 -15.88 24.17
N GLY A 323 -7.06 -16.02 23.90
CA GLY A 323 -6.29 -17.25 23.99
C GLY A 323 -4.80 -16.98 23.83
N ALA A 324 -3.99 -18.03 23.87
CA ALA A 324 -2.52 -17.99 23.83
C ALA A 324 -1.96 -17.57 22.46
N GLN A 325 -2.31 -16.38 21.98
CA GLN A 325 -1.68 -15.76 20.82
C GLN A 325 -0.27 -15.33 21.19
N ALA A 326 0.69 -15.77 20.37
CA ALA A 326 2.08 -15.42 20.54
C ALA A 326 2.34 -14.02 19.97
N LEU A 327 2.88 -13.16 20.82
CA LEU A 327 3.46 -11.88 20.47
C LEU A 327 4.98 -12.01 20.53
N SER A 328 5.71 -11.45 19.56
CA SER A 328 7.18 -11.54 19.56
C SER A 328 7.85 -10.18 19.38
N SER A 329 9.03 -9.98 19.98
CA SER A 329 9.76 -8.71 19.81
C SER A 329 8.93 -7.48 20.20
N VAL A 330 8.13 -7.56 21.27
CA VAL A 330 7.25 -6.47 21.72
C VAL A 330 7.84 -5.78 22.94
N ILE A 331 7.88 -4.44 22.93
CA ILE A 331 8.11 -3.65 24.14
C ILE A 331 6.76 -3.38 24.80
N PHE A 332 6.64 -3.74 26.08
CA PHE A 332 5.55 -3.33 26.96
C PHE A 332 6.06 -2.30 27.97
N ALA A 333 5.68 -1.03 27.80
CA ALA A 333 6.06 0.06 28.71
C ALA A 333 4.84 0.59 29.45
N GLY A 334 4.81 0.49 30.79
CA GLY A 334 3.67 0.96 31.59
C GLY A 334 2.36 0.21 31.32
N ASN A 335 2.44 -1.03 30.83
CA ASN A 335 1.29 -1.79 30.35
C ASN A 335 1.22 -3.20 30.93
N THR A 336 0.02 -3.76 30.98
CA THR A 336 -0.24 -5.15 31.36
C THR A 336 -0.63 -5.99 30.15
N MET A 337 -0.34 -7.29 30.22
CA MET A 337 -0.72 -8.26 29.21
C MET A 337 -1.60 -9.34 29.86
N ILE A 338 -2.73 -9.67 29.23
CA ILE A 338 -3.65 -10.72 29.70
C ILE A 338 -3.95 -11.67 28.54
N GLY A 339 -3.91 -12.97 28.82
CA GLY A 339 -4.30 -14.02 27.87
C GLY A 339 -3.32 -14.31 26.73
N CYS A 340 -2.44 -13.36 26.38
CA CYS A 340 -1.42 -13.54 25.35
C CYS A 340 -0.17 -14.27 25.89
N THR A 341 0.62 -14.85 24.99
CA THR A 341 1.99 -15.30 25.27
C THR A 341 2.98 -14.37 24.60
N ALA A 342 4.16 -14.17 25.21
CA ALA A 342 5.19 -13.30 24.66
C ALA A 342 6.54 -13.99 24.63
N ILE A 343 7.30 -13.77 23.56
CA ILE A 343 8.68 -14.24 23.38
C ILE A 343 9.55 -13.11 22.85
N TYR A 344 10.83 -13.09 23.22
CA TYR A 344 11.77 -12.04 22.82
C TYR A 344 11.25 -10.63 23.09
N SER A 345 10.46 -10.44 24.15
CA SER A 345 9.79 -9.17 24.46
C SER A 345 10.40 -8.50 25.68
N LEU A 346 10.28 -7.18 25.77
CA LEU A 346 10.76 -6.38 26.89
C LEU A 346 9.58 -5.98 27.79
N PHE A 347 9.73 -6.24 29.09
CA PHE A 347 8.73 -5.91 30.11
C PHE A 347 9.28 -4.95 31.17
N PRO A 348 8.40 -4.26 31.92
CA PRO A 348 8.84 -3.41 33.03
C PRO A 348 9.55 -4.24 34.11
N VAL A 349 10.50 -3.61 34.81
CA VAL A 349 11.21 -4.21 35.96
C VAL A 349 10.22 -4.78 36.97
N GLY A 350 10.50 -5.99 37.48
CA GLY A 350 9.64 -6.69 38.44
C GLY A 350 8.54 -7.54 37.82
N THR A 351 8.33 -7.46 36.50
CA THR A 351 7.41 -8.36 35.80
C THR A 351 8.07 -9.72 35.58
N THR A 352 7.48 -10.78 36.11
CA THR A 352 7.91 -12.15 35.76
C THR A 352 7.08 -12.61 34.56
N VAL A 353 7.69 -12.66 33.38
CA VAL A 353 7.00 -13.13 32.18
C VAL A 353 7.65 -14.40 31.65
N PRO A 354 6.95 -15.55 31.68
CA PRO A 354 7.46 -16.77 31.08
C PRO A 354 7.58 -16.60 29.57
N GLY A 355 8.57 -17.24 28.96
CA GLY A 355 8.79 -17.21 27.52
C GLY A 355 10.27 -17.12 27.17
N THR A 356 10.61 -17.63 25.99
CA THR A 356 11.98 -17.59 25.48
C THR A 356 12.39 -16.16 25.16
N GLY A 357 13.59 -15.76 25.55
CA GLY A 357 14.20 -14.49 25.12
C GLY A 357 13.64 -13.23 25.78
N ASN A 358 12.60 -13.33 26.63
CA ASN A 358 12.02 -12.17 27.30
C ASN A 358 13.06 -11.47 28.20
N LYS A 359 13.02 -10.14 28.21
CA LYS A 359 13.85 -9.25 29.01
C LYS A 359 12.99 -8.43 29.97
N THR A 360 13.62 -7.90 31.00
CA THR A 360 13.02 -6.88 31.85
C THR A 360 13.93 -5.66 31.93
N GLY A 361 13.35 -4.48 32.01
CA GLY A 361 14.11 -3.23 32.09
C GLY A 361 13.31 -2.01 31.64
N ASP A 362 13.95 -0.85 31.72
CA ASP A 362 13.45 0.38 31.11
C ASP A 362 13.79 0.34 29.62
N PRO A 363 12.82 0.52 28.69
CA PRO A 363 13.11 0.59 27.26
C PRO A 363 13.99 1.78 26.88
N GLN A 364 14.14 2.79 27.73
CA GLN A 364 15.02 3.93 27.50
C GLN A 364 14.72 4.63 26.17
N PHE A 365 13.46 5.05 25.99
CA PHE A 365 13.05 5.83 24.84
C PHE A 365 13.66 7.24 24.88
N LEU A 366 14.04 7.78 23.72
CA LEU A 366 14.48 9.18 23.58
C LEU A 366 13.34 10.15 23.93
N SER A 367 12.13 9.88 23.44
CA SER A 367 10.91 10.61 23.78
C SER A 367 9.71 9.68 23.81
N ALA A 368 8.76 9.94 24.69
CA ALA A 368 7.42 9.33 24.68
C ALA A 368 6.32 10.34 24.33
N THR A 369 6.71 11.57 23.97
CA THR A 369 5.79 12.64 23.58
C THR A 369 5.54 12.55 22.09
N LEU A 370 4.27 12.42 21.69
CA LEU A 370 3.89 12.43 20.28
C LEU A 370 4.39 13.72 19.62
N PRO A 371 5.26 13.62 18.61
CA PRO A 371 5.83 14.78 17.97
C PRO A 371 4.80 15.47 17.08
N ALA A 372 5.06 16.74 16.76
CA ALA A 372 4.23 17.49 15.81
C ALA A 372 4.42 17.00 14.36
N ASN A 373 5.61 16.48 14.05
CA ASN A 373 5.90 15.80 12.80
C ASN A 373 6.20 14.34 13.09
N ARG A 374 5.59 13.41 12.34
CA ARG A 374 5.88 11.98 12.51
C ARG A 374 7.35 11.66 12.25
N ASP A 375 8.00 12.37 11.34
CA ASP A 375 9.42 12.13 11.01
C ASP A 375 10.37 12.65 12.10
N ASP A 376 9.84 13.09 13.24
CA ASP A 376 10.67 13.39 14.42
C ASP A 376 11.17 12.07 15.01
N GLU A 377 12.46 11.84 14.75
CA GLU A 377 13.27 10.69 15.12
C GLU A 377 13.45 10.50 16.64
N SER A 378 12.68 11.21 17.47
CA SER A 378 12.72 11.01 18.93
C SER A 378 11.59 10.12 19.45
N PHE A 379 10.47 9.99 18.72
CA PHE A 379 9.28 9.34 19.23
C PHE A 379 9.42 7.82 19.35
N TYR A 380 9.55 7.33 20.59
CA TYR A 380 9.76 5.92 20.93
C TYR A 380 11.03 5.30 20.33
N HIS A 381 11.96 6.11 19.84
CA HIS A 381 13.27 5.63 19.45
C HIS A 381 14.09 5.19 20.65
N LEU A 382 14.89 4.12 20.50
CA LEU A 382 15.65 3.52 21.60
C LEU A 382 16.99 4.24 21.82
N MET A 383 17.35 4.43 23.09
CA MET A 383 18.74 4.77 23.43
C MET A 383 19.64 3.53 23.30
N ALA A 384 20.92 3.75 22.97
CA ALA A 384 21.91 2.68 22.80
C ALA A 384 22.11 1.79 24.05
N THR A 385 21.76 2.28 25.23
CA THR A 385 21.85 1.52 26.49
C THR A 385 20.62 0.66 26.78
N SER A 386 19.61 0.70 25.90
CA SER A 386 18.35 0.00 26.12
C SER A 386 18.55 -1.52 26.16
N PRO A 387 17.89 -2.23 27.08
CA PRO A 387 17.87 -3.70 27.10
C PRO A 387 17.15 -4.32 25.89
N ALA A 388 16.47 -3.51 25.07
CA ALA A 388 15.85 -3.96 23.82
C ALA A 388 16.85 -4.12 22.66
N VAL A 389 18.01 -3.45 22.73
CA VAL A 389 19.04 -3.46 21.67
C VAL A 389 19.56 -4.86 21.41
N GLY A 390 19.46 -5.31 20.15
CA GLY A 390 19.90 -6.65 19.72
C GLY A 390 19.24 -7.83 20.42
N ALA A 391 18.04 -7.64 21.00
CA ALA A 391 17.37 -8.66 21.82
C ALA A 391 16.10 -9.25 21.18
N ALA A 392 15.79 -8.89 19.93
CA ALA A 392 14.64 -9.41 19.21
C ALA A 392 14.72 -10.90 18.89
N GLU A 393 13.61 -11.44 18.40
CA GLU A 393 13.58 -12.79 17.86
C GLU A 393 14.57 -12.95 16.68
N PRO A 394 15.32 -14.08 16.63
CA PRO A 394 16.18 -14.35 15.49
C PRO A 394 15.31 -14.73 14.30
N LEU A 395 15.32 -13.90 13.26
CA LEU A 395 14.71 -14.22 11.97
C LEU A 395 15.77 -14.59 10.94
N PRO A 396 15.40 -15.45 9.95
CA PRO A 396 16.25 -15.72 8.80
C PRO A 396 16.83 -14.45 8.17
N THR A 397 18.10 -14.50 7.74
CA THR A 397 18.82 -13.35 7.17
C THR A 397 18.28 -12.90 5.80
N ASN A 398 17.45 -13.73 5.15
CA ASN A 398 16.77 -13.37 3.91
C ASN A 398 15.47 -12.60 4.13
N ILE A 399 15.07 -12.37 5.38
CA ILE A 399 13.91 -11.53 5.71
C ILE A 399 14.44 -10.11 6.00
N VAL A 400 14.26 -9.24 5.01
CA VAL A 400 14.45 -7.79 5.17
C VAL A 400 13.18 -7.24 5.81
N ILE A 401 13.34 -6.62 6.97
CA ILE A 401 12.28 -5.92 7.69
C ILE A 401 12.78 -4.50 7.82
N SER A 402 11.92 -3.53 7.51
CA SER A 402 12.15 -2.15 7.90
C SER A 402 11.57 -1.92 9.30
N ASP A 403 12.00 -0.89 10.00
CA ASP A 403 11.37 -0.43 11.25
C ASP A 403 10.28 0.63 10.98
N ILE A 404 9.85 1.38 12.00
CA ILE A 404 8.71 2.31 11.94
C ILE A 404 8.90 3.50 10.97
N ASP A 405 10.13 3.90 10.68
CA ASP A 405 10.46 5.02 9.80
C ASP A 405 10.95 4.57 8.42
N GLY A 406 11.12 3.25 8.24
CA GLY A 406 11.47 2.63 6.96
C GLY A 406 12.93 2.17 6.90
N ASP A 407 13.73 2.45 7.93
CA ASP A 407 15.12 2.04 8.01
C ASP A 407 15.23 0.50 8.11
N GLY A 408 16.22 -0.06 7.41
CA GLY A 408 16.41 -1.50 7.35
C GLY A 408 16.97 -2.04 8.65
N ARG A 409 16.34 -3.07 9.23
CA ARG A 409 16.82 -3.70 10.46
C ARG A 409 18.12 -4.48 10.27
N ALA A 410 19.04 -4.38 11.23
CA ALA A 410 20.31 -5.10 11.19
C ALA A 410 20.11 -6.62 11.40
N VAL A 411 21.18 -7.41 11.29
CA VAL A 411 21.14 -8.85 11.64
C VAL A 411 20.86 -9.08 13.13
N SER A 412 21.25 -8.12 13.99
CA SER A 412 20.96 -8.09 15.42
C SER A 412 19.86 -7.08 15.66
N ARG A 413 18.60 -7.51 15.54
CA ARG A 413 17.42 -6.63 15.56
C ARG A 413 17.02 -6.22 16.99
N GLU A 414 16.44 -5.04 17.11
CA GLU A 414 15.86 -4.49 18.35
C GLU A 414 14.49 -5.10 18.66
N ILE A 415 14.18 -5.28 19.94
CA ILE A 415 12.80 -5.47 20.38
C ILE A 415 12.06 -4.14 20.17
N GLY A 416 10.83 -4.18 19.64
CA GLY A 416 10.00 -2.98 19.46
C GLY A 416 9.90 -2.54 18.00
N ALA A 417 9.19 -1.44 17.77
CA ALA A 417 8.87 -0.94 16.43
C ALA A 417 10.02 -0.23 15.71
N ASP A 418 11.07 0.11 16.44
CA ASP A 418 12.17 0.97 15.98
C ASP A 418 13.53 0.27 16.14
N GLU A 419 14.54 0.66 15.36
CA GLU A 419 15.95 0.25 15.53
C GLU A 419 16.82 1.38 16.07
N LEU A 420 17.95 1.00 16.67
CA LEU A 420 18.96 1.98 17.06
C LEU A 420 19.67 2.50 15.82
N ARG A 421 19.71 3.82 15.65
CA ARG A 421 20.48 4.50 14.59
C ARG A 421 21.98 4.65 14.90
#